data_AF-A0A970EZQ1-F1
#
_entry.id   AF-A0A970EZQ1-F1
#
_cell.length_a   1.000
_cell.length_b   1.000
_cell.length_c   1.000
_cell.angle_alpha   90.00
_cell.angle_beta   90.00
_cell.angle_gamma   90.00
#
_symmetry.space_group_name_H-M   'P 1'
#
loop_
_entity.id
_entity.type
_entity.pdbx_description
1 polymer ?
#
loop_
_entity_poly.entity_id
_entity_poly.type
_entity_poly.pdbx_seq_one_letter_code
_entity_poly.pdbx_strand_id
1 'polypeptide(L)'
;MDINMEFNNELINLKFDGICLILGENNQGKTYLLNKIAEGLNGNLKEKFEVNGLKIYKGDYEVIKVSDLDILGTELKLSKSNVFRKKIYGEIVDKMDKNIEQKYLDKLNSILDDINTEVNNKLDNILYNNSLKLITKFDSLNAIVERFTDIYVNDNLYNEKIISKGESRELIYKLILSLIDSKKENQVLLIDGIDNYLAGELLINFINQIKKLCKNNVKIIITGISPILFKYFFGIAKIYKIKNFKLSCIHDFKSVIINTILQVEHSKKTFNMPFDSFAEQNMELITDDDIKYIYDNYIYYNLINIGILYCSNNIKLKNSYDSNVIDNYIIYKDKTEYYLYNSISDILGVDIIK
;
A
#
# COMPACT_ATOMS: atom_id res chain seq x y z
N MET A 1 -6.03 -10.28 -9.06
CA MET A 1 -4.57 -10.15 -9.21
C MET A 1 -3.95 -11.25 -8.38
N ASP A 2 -3.08 -12.04 -9.00
CA ASP A 2 -2.41 -13.17 -8.40
C ASP A 2 -0.90 -12.94 -8.56
N ILE A 3 -0.23 -12.49 -7.50
CA ILE A 3 1.21 -12.16 -7.52
C ILE A 3 1.98 -13.35 -6.97
N ASN A 4 2.87 -13.90 -7.78
CA ASN A 4 3.82 -14.94 -7.39
C ASN A 4 5.22 -14.35 -7.35
N MET A 5 5.88 -14.43 -6.21
CA MET A 5 7.22 -13.86 -6.04
C MET A 5 8.03 -14.55 -4.95
N GLU A 6 9.34 -14.40 -5.02
CA GLU A 6 10.24 -14.76 -3.91
C GLU A 6 10.26 -13.64 -2.86
N PHE A 7 10.00 -14.01 -1.60
CA PHE A 7 10.06 -13.11 -0.45
C PHE A 7 10.78 -13.80 0.70
N ASN A 8 11.92 -13.25 1.12
CA ASN A 8 12.76 -13.82 2.19
C ASN A 8 13.11 -15.31 1.95
N ASN A 9 13.52 -15.65 0.72
CA ASN A 9 13.85 -17.01 0.26
C ASN A 9 12.68 -18.01 0.27
N GLU A 10 11.44 -17.56 0.48
CA GLU A 10 10.24 -18.38 0.35
C GLU A 10 9.40 -17.89 -0.85
N LEU A 11 8.82 -18.82 -1.61
CA LEU A 11 7.84 -18.47 -2.64
C LEU A 11 6.53 -18.10 -1.97
N ILE A 12 6.02 -16.91 -2.27
CA ILE A 12 4.75 -16.42 -1.75
C ILE A 12 3.76 -16.19 -2.89
N ASN A 13 2.48 -16.42 -2.57
CA ASN A 13 1.35 -16.13 -3.43
C ASN A 13 0.43 -15.09 -2.77
N LEU A 14 0.30 -13.92 -3.40
CA LEU A 14 -0.64 -12.87 -2.98
C LEU A 14 -1.78 -12.81 -3.99
N LYS A 15 -2.87 -13.49 -3.67
CA LYS A 15 -4.09 -13.51 -4.49
C LYS A 15 -5.18 -12.63 -3.88
N PHE A 16 -5.64 -11.64 -4.62
CA PHE A 16 -6.67 -10.70 -4.18
C PHE A 16 -7.44 -10.11 -5.36
N ASP A 17 -8.64 -9.60 -5.11
CA ASP A 17 -9.36 -8.79 -6.07
C ASP A 17 -9.69 -7.40 -5.50
N GLY A 18 -9.41 -6.36 -6.27
CA GLY A 18 -9.49 -4.97 -5.85
C GLY A 18 -8.45 -4.57 -4.80
N ILE A 19 -8.66 -4.97 -3.54
CA ILE A 19 -7.90 -4.50 -2.36
C ILE A 19 -7.18 -5.65 -1.67
N CYS A 20 -5.91 -5.44 -1.37
CA CYS A 20 -5.09 -6.23 -0.48
C CYS A 20 -4.72 -5.38 0.75
N LEU A 21 -5.03 -5.88 1.95
CA LEU A 21 -4.60 -5.27 3.21
C LEU A 21 -3.59 -6.17 3.89
N ILE A 22 -2.44 -5.62 4.30
CA ILE A 22 -1.36 -6.36 4.96
C ILE A 22 -1.16 -5.77 6.36
N LEU A 23 -1.48 -6.57 7.38
CA LEU A 23 -1.42 -6.18 8.79
C LEU A 23 -0.29 -6.90 9.54
N GLY A 24 0.07 -6.39 10.71
CA GLY A 24 1.04 -7.03 11.61
C GLY A 24 2.10 -6.06 12.14
N GLU A 25 2.64 -6.32 13.32
CA GLU A 25 3.67 -5.48 13.96
C GLU A 25 4.98 -5.33 13.17
N ASN A 26 5.29 -6.24 12.24
CA ASN A 26 6.56 -6.21 11.49
C ASN A 26 6.55 -5.15 10.37
N ASN A 27 6.74 -3.88 10.75
CA ASN A 27 6.81 -2.75 9.80
C ASN A 27 7.89 -2.92 8.75
N GLN A 28 9.09 -3.37 9.13
CA GLN A 28 10.20 -3.61 8.19
C GLN A 28 9.82 -4.65 7.12
N GLY A 29 9.17 -5.75 7.53
CA GLY A 29 8.69 -6.78 6.63
C GLY A 29 7.63 -6.27 5.66
N LYS A 30 6.69 -5.44 6.13
CA LYS A 30 5.64 -4.82 5.29
C LYS A 30 6.25 -3.88 4.24
N THR A 31 7.13 -2.97 4.66
CA THR A 31 7.82 -2.05 3.75
C THR A 31 8.68 -2.82 2.74
N TYR A 32 9.41 -3.84 3.18
CA TYR A 32 10.23 -4.68 2.31
C TYR A 32 9.38 -5.42 1.26
N LEU A 33 8.23 -5.99 1.66
CA LEU A 33 7.29 -6.64 0.77
C LEU A 33 6.73 -5.67 -0.27
N LEU A 34 6.26 -4.49 0.14
CA LEU A 34 5.76 -3.46 -0.78
C LEU A 34 6.84 -3.00 -1.76
N ASN A 35 8.08 -2.84 -1.31
CA ASN A 35 9.21 -2.49 -2.18
C ASN A 35 9.45 -3.57 -3.23
N LYS A 36 9.46 -4.84 -2.83
CA LYS A 36 9.64 -5.96 -3.76
C LYS A 36 8.51 -6.06 -4.78
N ILE A 37 7.26 -5.85 -4.34
CA ILE A 37 6.11 -5.78 -5.25
C ILE A 37 6.29 -4.62 -6.25
N ALA A 38 6.68 -3.44 -5.78
CA ALA A 38 6.92 -2.29 -6.66
C ALA A 38 8.05 -2.56 -7.67
N GLU A 39 9.17 -3.15 -7.23
CA GLU A 39 10.27 -3.55 -8.11
C GLU A 39 9.82 -4.56 -9.18
N GLY A 40 9.03 -5.56 -8.78
CA GLY A 40 8.47 -6.58 -9.68
C GLY A 40 7.54 -5.99 -10.72
N LEU A 41 6.58 -5.16 -10.30
CA LEU A 41 5.63 -4.50 -11.19
C LEU A 41 6.28 -3.50 -12.15
N ASN A 42 7.44 -2.93 -11.79
CA ASN A 42 8.23 -2.10 -12.69
C ASN A 42 9.07 -2.91 -13.70
N GLY A 43 9.00 -4.25 -13.67
CA GLY A 43 9.75 -5.14 -14.56
C GLY A 43 11.21 -5.37 -14.17
N ASN A 44 11.60 -5.04 -12.93
CA ASN A 44 12.97 -5.19 -12.46
C ASN A 44 13.29 -6.61 -11.94
N LEU A 45 12.27 -7.45 -11.69
CA LEU A 45 12.40 -8.79 -11.09
C LEU A 45 11.92 -9.92 -12.03
N LYS A 46 12.40 -9.92 -13.29
CA LYS A 46 11.90 -10.74 -14.40
C LYS A 46 11.54 -12.20 -14.05
N GLU A 47 12.50 -13.01 -13.62
CA GLU A 47 12.32 -14.46 -13.45
C GLU A 47 11.75 -14.85 -12.07
N LYS A 48 11.61 -13.87 -11.17
CA LYS A 48 11.22 -14.09 -9.77
C LYS A 48 9.92 -13.38 -9.42
N PHE A 49 9.20 -12.88 -10.41
CA PHE A 49 7.98 -12.11 -10.23
C PHE A 49 7.02 -12.32 -11.39
N GLU A 50 5.86 -12.87 -11.09
CA GLU A 50 4.80 -13.11 -12.05
C GLU A 50 3.48 -12.55 -11.53
N VAL A 51 2.65 -12.05 -12.44
CA VAL A 51 1.27 -11.68 -12.14
C VAL A 51 0.34 -12.49 -13.04
N ASN A 52 -0.61 -13.19 -12.43
CA ASN A 52 -1.54 -14.11 -13.10
C ASN A 52 -0.82 -15.15 -13.98
N GLY A 53 0.36 -15.62 -13.55
CA GLY A 53 1.20 -16.58 -14.28
C GLY A 53 1.96 -15.99 -15.47
N LEU A 54 2.00 -14.66 -15.62
CA LEU A 54 2.75 -13.97 -16.66
C LEU A 54 3.93 -13.20 -16.07
N LYS A 55 5.07 -13.25 -16.77
CA LYS A 55 6.25 -12.43 -16.45
C LYS A 55 5.96 -10.96 -16.71
N ILE A 56 6.50 -10.10 -15.85
CA ILE A 56 6.27 -8.65 -15.92
C ILE A 56 7.47 -7.92 -16.52
N TYR A 57 7.18 -7.03 -17.47
CA TYR A 57 8.11 -6.15 -18.15
C TYR A 57 7.82 -4.68 -17.81
N LYS A 58 8.81 -3.84 -18.10
CA LYS A 58 8.71 -2.40 -17.87
C LYS A 58 7.59 -1.80 -18.72
N GLY A 59 6.61 -1.19 -18.06
CA GLY A 59 5.47 -0.54 -18.70
C GLY A 59 4.17 -1.35 -18.66
N ASP A 60 4.21 -2.61 -18.24
CA ASP A 60 3.01 -3.45 -18.11
C ASP A 60 2.04 -2.94 -17.04
N TYR A 61 2.60 -2.33 -15.98
CA TYR A 61 1.86 -1.71 -14.89
C TYR A 61 2.31 -0.26 -14.65
N GLU A 62 1.33 0.59 -14.33
CA GLU A 62 1.60 1.92 -13.77
C GLU A 62 1.57 1.82 -12.24
N VAL A 63 2.76 1.83 -11.63
CA VAL A 63 2.91 1.71 -10.18
C VAL A 63 2.93 3.10 -9.54
N ILE A 64 1.96 3.37 -8.69
CA ILE A 64 1.88 4.56 -7.85
C ILE A 64 2.13 4.12 -6.42
N LYS A 65 3.19 4.62 -5.78
CA LYS A 65 3.61 4.17 -4.45
C LYS A 65 3.76 5.35 -3.50
N VAL A 66 3.31 5.13 -2.25
CA VAL A 66 3.53 6.02 -1.10
C VAL A 66 4.26 5.22 -0.02
N SER A 67 5.49 5.61 0.28
CA SER A 67 6.28 5.12 1.40
C SER A 67 5.91 5.86 2.68
N ASP A 68 6.06 5.21 3.83
CA ASP A 68 5.90 5.84 5.15
C ASP A 68 6.86 7.02 5.35
N LEU A 69 8.02 6.98 4.69
CA LEU A 69 9.05 8.02 4.75
C LEU A 69 8.82 9.20 3.80
N ASP A 70 7.82 9.13 2.92
CA ASP A 70 7.57 10.21 1.97
C ASP A 70 7.08 11.46 2.70
N ILE A 71 7.88 12.52 2.60
CA ILE A 71 7.56 13.84 3.13
C ILE A 71 7.00 14.71 2.02
N LEU A 72 6.08 15.61 2.36
CA LEU A 72 5.43 16.49 1.37
C LEU A 72 6.47 17.26 0.56
N GLY A 73 7.60 17.61 1.18
CA GLY A 73 8.66 18.30 0.49
C GLY A 73 9.39 17.52 -0.59
N THR A 74 9.52 16.20 -0.48
CA THR A 74 10.07 15.35 -1.56
C THR A 74 9.02 15.06 -2.62
N GLU A 75 7.75 14.97 -2.24
CA GLU A 75 6.62 14.79 -3.17
C GLU A 75 6.24 16.07 -3.93
N LEU A 76 6.56 17.24 -3.40
CA LEU A 76 6.41 18.53 -4.09
C LEU A 76 7.69 18.96 -4.81
N LYS A 77 8.86 18.49 -4.38
CA LYS A 77 10.09 18.59 -5.17
C LYS A 77 9.90 17.73 -6.41
N LEU A 78 9.52 18.38 -7.50
CA LEU A 78 9.35 17.81 -8.83
C LEU A 78 10.69 17.29 -9.39
N SER A 79 11.25 16.26 -8.76
CA SER A 79 12.36 15.47 -9.29
C SER A 79 11.91 14.71 -10.53
N LYS A 80 12.84 14.21 -11.37
CA LYS A 80 12.50 13.51 -12.61
C LYS A 80 11.60 12.28 -12.40
N SER A 81 11.65 11.66 -11.22
CA SER A 81 10.82 10.52 -10.84
C SER A 81 9.44 10.91 -10.30
N ASN A 82 9.23 12.17 -9.92
CA ASN A 82 8.00 12.65 -9.32
C ASN A 82 6.81 12.61 -10.28
N VAL A 83 5.67 12.11 -9.81
CA VAL A 83 4.51 11.89 -10.67
C VAL A 83 3.78 13.20 -11.04
N PHE A 84 3.78 14.21 -10.16
CA PHE A 84 3.25 15.55 -10.50
C PHE A 84 4.08 16.23 -11.58
N ARG A 85 5.40 16.07 -11.56
CA ARG A 85 6.27 16.54 -12.64
C ARG A 85 5.87 15.90 -13.95
N LYS A 86 5.75 14.58 -13.99
CA LYS A 86 5.34 13.86 -15.20
C LYS A 86 3.97 14.33 -15.70
N LYS A 87 3.01 14.58 -14.79
CA LYS A 87 1.69 15.10 -15.15
C LYS A 87 1.76 16.53 -15.71
N ILE A 88 2.46 17.46 -15.06
CA ILE A 88 2.62 18.84 -15.54
C ILE A 88 3.31 18.86 -16.90
N TYR A 89 4.41 18.13 -17.05
CA TYR A 89 5.18 18.11 -18.29
C TYR A 89 4.41 17.40 -19.41
N GLY A 90 3.79 16.25 -19.11
CA GLY A 90 2.93 15.54 -20.06
C GLY A 90 1.77 16.43 -20.53
N GLU A 91 1.05 17.07 -19.60
CA GLU A 91 -0.05 17.98 -19.95
C GLU A 91 0.41 19.21 -20.74
N ILE A 92 1.56 19.80 -20.41
CA ILE A 92 2.13 20.92 -21.17
C ILE A 92 2.46 20.46 -22.60
N VAL A 93 3.17 19.33 -22.75
CA VAL A 93 3.56 18.80 -24.07
C VAL A 93 2.35 18.38 -24.89
N ASP A 94 1.40 17.67 -24.28
CA ASP A 94 0.24 17.10 -24.96
C ASP A 94 -0.78 18.18 -25.37
N LYS A 95 -0.86 19.29 -24.63
CA LYS A 95 -1.78 20.41 -24.92
C LYS A 95 -1.15 21.54 -25.71
N MET A 96 0.17 21.60 -25.84
CA MET A 96 0.82 22.63 -26.64
C MET A 96 0.81 22.20 -28.11
N ASP A 97 0.21 23.01 -28.97
CA ASP A 97 0.23 22.77 -30.42
C ASP A 97 1.69 22.77 -30.91
N LYS A 98 2.08 21.73 -31.66
CA LYS A 98 3.44 21.57 -32.17
C LYS A 98 3.94 22.77 -32.98
N ASN A 99 3.05 23.47 -33.69
CA ASN A 99 3.41 24.65 -34.46
C ASN A 99 3.69 25.85 -33.54
N ILE A 100 2.98 25.94 -32.41
CA ILE A 100 3.22 26.95 -31.38
C ILE A 100 4.53 26.65 -30.66
N GLU A 101 4.78 25.39 -30.31
CA GLU A 101 6.04 24.92 -29.72
C GLU A 101 7.24 25.30 -30.60
N GLN A 102 7.22 24.93 -31.89
CA GLN A 102 8.33 25.22 -32.80
C GLN A 102 8.57 26.72 -32.93
N LYS A 103 7.49 27.52 -33.03
CA LYS A 103 7.59 28.98 -33.13
C LYS A 103 8.28 29.61 -31.92
N TYR A 104 8.03 29.14 -30.71
CA TYR A 104 8.70 29.65 -29.51
C TYR A 104 10.14 29.14 -29.38
N LEU A 105 10.40 27.89 -29.76
CA LEU A 105 11.76 27.34 -29.85
C LEU A 105 12.63 28.12 -30.82
N ASP A 106 12.13 28.40 -32.02
CA ASP A 106 12.86 29.14 -33.05
C ASP A 106 13.18 30.56 -32.58
N LYS A 107 12.21 31.24 -31.95
CA LYS A 107 12.44 32.57 -31.37
C LYS A 107 13.50 32.56 -30.27
N LEU A 108 13.43 31.59 -29.35
CA LEU A 108 14.40 31.48 -28.27
C LEU A 108 15.80 31.19 -28.81
N ASN A 109 15.92 30.22 -29.73
CA ASN A 109 17.20 29.85 -30.33
C ASN A 109 17.80 30.99 -31.16
N SER A 110 16.98 31.80 -31.84
CA SER A 110 17.46 33.01 -32.52
C SER A 110 18.11 34.00 -31.55
N ILE A 111 17.49 34.23 -30.38
CA ILE A 111 18.08 35.11 -29.35
C ILE A 111 19.39 34.52 -28.81
N LEU A 112 19.44 33.21 -28.60
CA LEU A 112 20.66 32.53 -28.15
C LEU A 112 21.77 32.56 -29.19
N ASP A 113 21.45 32.46 -30.48
CA ASP A 113 22.40 32.55 -31.58
C ASP A 113 23.01 33.96 -31.66
N ASP A 114 22.21 35.01 -31.44
CA ASP A 114 22.70 36.39 -31.34
C ASP A 114 23.69 36.54 -30.16
N ILE A 115 23.34 36.00 -28.99
CA ILE A 115 24.20 36.02 -27.79
C ILE A 115 25.48 35.20 -28.01
N ASN A 116 25.36 33.99 -28.56
CA ASN A 116 26.49 33.13 -28.89
C ASN A 116 27.45 33.88 -29.82
N THR A 117 26.92 34.57 -30.83
CA THR A 117 27.71 35.37 -31.77
C THR A 117 28.43 36.51 -31.05
N GLU A 118 27.73 37.26 -30.20
CA GLU A 118 28.33 38.37 -29.44
C GLU A 118 29.48 37.88 -28.54
N VAL A 119 29.25 36.81 -27.77
CA VAL A 119 30.23 36.27 -26.83
C VAL A 119 31.41 35.64 -27.56
N ASN A 120 31.17 34.88 -28.63
CA ASN A 120 32.24 34.26 -29.41
C ASN A 120 33.12 35.30 -30.09
N ASN A 121 32.54 36.38 -30.64
CA ASN A 121 33.32 37.49 -31.17
C ASN A 121 34.21 38.15 -30.10
N LYS A 122 33.73 38.26 -28.86
CA LYS A 122 34.55 38.77 -27.74
C LYS A 122 35.63 37.77 -27.33
N LEU A 123 35.35 36.48 -27.31
CA LEU A 123 36.31 35.42 -27.00
C LEU A 123 37.45 35.38 -28.04
N ASP A 124 37.12 35.43 -29.33
CA ASP A 124 38.08 35.43 -30.43
C ASP A 124 39.03 36.64 -30.38
N ASN A 125 38.55 37.77 -29.84
CA ASN A 125 39.37 38.99 -29.67
C ASN A 125 40.30 38.96 -28.45
N ILE A 126 40.00 38.13 -27.44
CA ILE A 126 40.78 38.04 -26.19
C ILE A 126 41.75 36.86 -26.22
N LEU A 127 41.31 35.74 -26.78
CA LEU A 127 42.05 34.50 -26.88
C LEU A 127 42.32 34.30 -28.38
N TYR A 128 43.57 34.49 -28.82
CA TYR A 128 44.04 34.14 -30.18
C TYR A 128 44.03 32.61 -30.41
N ASN A 129 43.01 31.92 -29.93
CA ASN A 129 42.92 30.47 -29.86
C ASN A 129 41.48 30.06 -30.16
N ASN A 130 41.23 29.68 -31.42
CA ASN A 130 39.92 29.36 -32.02
C ASN A 130 39.22 28.11 -31.42
N SER A 131 39.71 27.58 -30.31
CA SER A 131 39.26 26.33 -29.70
C SER A 131 38.14 26.51 -28.67
N LEU A 132 37.82 27.74 -28.26
CA LEU A 132 36.79 28.02 -27.26
C LEU A 132 35.58 28.71 -27.91
N LYS A 133 34.44 28.03 -27.93
CA LYS A 133 33.16 28.57 -28.39
C LYS A 133 32.08 28.34 -27.36
N LEU A 134 31.30 29.38 -27.09
CA LEU A 134 30.00 29.26 -26.45
C LEU A 134 29.01 28.72 -27.49
N ILE A 135 28.38 27.60 -27.16
CA ILE A 135 27.28 27.03 -27.95
C ILE A 135 26.14 26.79 -26.97
N THR A 136 25.07 27.58 -27.11
CA THR A 136 23.83 27.37 -26.35
C THR A 136 22.66 27.25 -27.31
N LYS A 137 21.92 26.15 -27.21
CA LYS A 137 20.73 25.86 -28.01
C LYS A 137 19.78 24.95 -27.21
N PHE A 138 18.48 25.09 -27.45
CA PHE A 138 17.47 24.18 -26.95
C PHE A 138 16.87 23.36 -28.08
N ASP A 139 16.87 22.04 -27.90
CA ASP A 139 16.40 21.09 -28.91
C ASP A 139 14.91 20.75 -28.78
N SER A 140 14.29 21.10 -27.65
CA SER A 140 12.86 20.85 -27.40
C SER A 140 12.32 21.74 -26.28
N LEU A 141 11.00 21.89 -26.24
CA LEU A 141 10.33 22.64 -25.18
C LEU A 141 10.47 21.94 -23.82
N ASN A 142 10.57 20.61 -23.81
CA ASN A 142 10.95 19.85 -22.63
C ASN A 142 12.28 20.30 -22.04
N ALA A 143 13.30 20.55 -22.87
CA ALA A 143 14.59 21.04 -22.39
C ALA A 143 14.49 22.46 -21.81
N ILE A 144 13.59 23.29 -22.33
CA ILE A 144 13.30 24.64 -21.78
C ILE A 144 12.62 24.51 -20.41
N VAL A 145 11.52 23.74 -20.33
CA VAL A 145 10.77 23.53 -19.09
C VAL A 145 11.68 22.91 -18.01
N GLU A 146 12.54 21.95 -18.37
CA GLU A 146 13.50 21.37 -17.42
C GLU A 146 14.51 22.38 -16.85
N ARG A 147 14.92 23.39 -17.63
CA ARG A 147 15.94 24.37 -17.23
C ARG A 147 15.38 25.65 -16.62
N PHE A 148 14.14 26.02 -16.92
CA PHE A 148 13.57 27.32 -16.54
C PHE A 148 12.31 27.24 -15.68
N THR A 149 11.82 26.05 -15.35
CA THR A 149 10.67 25.92 -14.44
C THR A 149 11.16 25.80 -13.01
N ASP A 150 11.32 26.95 -12.35
CA ASP A 150 11.41 27.00 -10.89
C ASP A 150 9.99 26.95 -10.31
N ILE A 151 9.76 26.00 -9.42
CA ILE A 151 8.46 25.86 -8.73
C ILE A 151 8.64 26.33 -7.30
N TYR A 152 8.05 27.49 -7.02
CA TYR A 152 8.04 28.07 -5.69
C TYR A 152 6.95 27.39 -4.87
N VAL A 153 7.38 26.53 -3.95
CA VAL A 153 6.52 25.98 -2.91
C VAL A 153 6.69 26.85 -1.68
N ASN A 154 5.59 27.40 -1.15
CA ASN A 154 5.63 28.24 0.04
C ASN A 154 6.30 27.50 1.21
N ASP A 155 7.28 28.14 1.87
CA ASP A 155 8.00 27.58 3.02
C ASP A 155 7.06 27.12 4.15
N ASN A 156 5.88 27.74 4.27
CA ASN A 156 4.84 27.33 5.21
C ASN A 156 4.35 25.89 5.01
N LEU A 157 4.42 25.34 3.79
CA LEU A 157 4.07 23.93 3.51
C LEU A 157 5.07 22.93 4.10
N TYR A 158 6.27 23.39 4.42
CA TYR A 158 7.32 22.57 5.02
C TYR A 158 7.44 22.79 6.54
N ASN A 159 6.69 23.75 7.08
CA ASN A 159 6.78 24.13 8.47
C ASN A 159 5.82 23.29 9.33
N GLU A 160 6.37 22.34 10.09
CA GLU A 160 5.59 21.47 11.00
C GLU A 160 4.85 22.25 12.10
N LYS A 161 5.21 23.52 12.35
CA LYS A 161 4.48 24.41 13.27
C LYS A 161 3.22 25.01 12.65
N ILE A 162 3.10 24.98 11.32
CA ILE A 162 1.98 25.54 10.56
C ILE A 162 1.08 24.43 10.05
N ILE A 163 1.66 23.33 9.54
CA ILE A 163 0.93 22.15 9.06
C ILE A 163 1.42 20.94 9.84
N SER A 164 0.50 20.25 10.51
CA SER A 164 0.84 19.02 11.24
C SER A 164 1.25 17.89 10.29
N LYS A 165 1.98 16.90 10.82
CA LYS A 165 2.35 15.70 10.05
C LYS A 165 1.14 14.96 9.46
N GLY A 166 0.03 14.91 10.21
CA GLY A 166 -1.22 14.30 9.75
C GLY A 166 -1.84 15.03 8.55
N GLU A 167 -1.94 16.36 8.61
CA GLU A 167 -2.45 17.20 7.51
C GLU A 167 -1.54 17.13 6.27
N SER A 168 -0.23 17.16 6.49
CA SER A 168 0.77 17.00 5.44
C SER A 168 0.60 15.64 4.73
N ARG A 169 0.41 14.57 5.51
CA ARG A 169 0.19 13.23 4.97
C ARG A 169 -1.15 13.11 4.26
N GLU A 170 -2.21 13.71 4.79
CA GLU A 170 -3.52 13.75 4.14
C GLU A 170 -3.43 14.43 2.77
N LEU A 171 -2.66 15.53 2.66
CA LEU A 171 -2.41 16.19 1.39
C LEU A 171 -1.68 15.28 0.40
N ILE A 172 -0.60 14.61 0.83
CA ILE A 172 0.12 13.63 0.00
C ILE A 172 -0.84 12.56 -0.53
N TYR A 173 -1.67 12.00 0.35
CA TYR A 173 -2.66 11.02 -0.02
C TYR A 173 -3.66 11.55 -1.04
N LYS A 174 -4.28 12.71 -0.81
CA LYS A 174 -5.21 13.34 -1.77
C LYS A 174 -4.56 13.59 -3.13
N LEU A 175 -3.33 14.11 -3.11
CA LEU A 175 -2.53 14.35 -4.30
C LEU A 175 -2.31 13.05 -5.07
N ILE A 176 -1.91 11.98 -4.40
CA ILE A 176 -1.62 10.69 -5.03
C ILE A 176 -2.89 10.04 -5.59
N LEU A 177 -4.01 10.12 -4.86
CA LEU A 177 -5.29 9.63 -5.36
C LEU A 177 -5.75 10.38 -6.62
N SER A 178 -5.37 11.66 -6.79
CA SER A 178 -5.69 12.44 -8.00
C SER A 178 -4.88 12.05 -9.25
N LEU A 179 -3.86 11.21 -9.09
CA LEU A 179 -3.05 10.67 -10.18
C LEU A 179 -3.67 9.41 -10.78
N ILE A 180 -4.59 8.79 -10.05
CA ILE A 180 -5.30 7.59 -10.51
C ILE A 180 -6.26 8.01 -11.62
N ASP A 181 -6.13 7.35 -12.77
CA ASP A 181 -7.00 7.56 -13.91
C ASP A 181 -7.90 6.34 -14.07
N SER A 182 -9.18 6.53 -13.78
CA SER A 182 -10.21 5.50 -13.90
C SER A 182 -10.32 4.86 -15.29
N LYS A 183 -9.76 5.48 -16.33
CA LYS A 183 -9.77 4.96 -17.70
C LYS A 183 -8.55 4.11 -18.05
N LYS A 184 -7.49 4.16 -17.24
CA LYS A 184 -6.28 3.38 -17.48
C LYS A 184 -6.40 1.99 -16.86
N GLU A 185 -6.00 0.99 -17.62
CA GLU A 185 -5.87 -0.38 -17.12
C GLU A 185 -4.53 -0.57 -16.40
N ASN A 186 -4.43 -1.61 -15.57
CA ASN A 186 -3.19 -2.03 -14.91
C ASN A 186 -2.51 -0.96 -14.03
N GLN A 187 -3.30 -0.08 -13.42
CA GLN A 187 -2.81 0.80 -12.36
C GLN A 187 -2.75 0.06 -11.02
N VAL A 188 -1.62 0.18 -10.32
CA VAL A 188 -1.43 -0.40 -8.98
C VAL A 188 -1.04 0.70 -7.99
N LEU A 189 -1.86 0.86 -6.95
CA LEU A 189 -1.59 1.77 -5.84
C LEU A 189 -1.01 0.99 -4.64
N LEU A 190 0.16 1.41 -4.18
CA LEU A 190 0.86 0.83 -3.03
C LEU A 190 0.95 1.89 -1.92
N ILE A 191 0.40 1.62 -0.74
CA ILE A 191 0.41 2.54 0.40
C ILE A 191 1.04 1.86 1.61
N ASP A 192 2.14 2.42 2.09
CA ASP A 192 2.82 1.95 3.28
C ASP A 192 2.40 2.75 4.54
N GLY A 193 2.00 2.05 5.60
CA GLY A 193 1.79 2.62 6.93
C GLY A 193 0.65 3.64 7.01
N ILE A 194 -0.54 3.30 6.49
CA ILE A 194 -1.67 4.24 6.38
C ILE A 194 -2.08 4.90 7.72
N ASP A 195 -2.05 4.11 8.78
CA ASP A 195 -2.53 4.42 10.13
C ASP A 195 -1.45 4.98 11.06
N ASN A 196 -0.23 5.20 10.56
CA ASN A 196 0.83 5.90 11.28
C ASN A 196 0.51 7.39 11.47
N TYR A 197 -0.27 7.97 10.55
CA TYR A 197 -0.55 9.42 10.51
C TYR A 197 -2.04 9.75 10.40
N LEU A 198 -2.87 8.82 9.93
CA LEU A 198 -4.31 9.00 9.88
C LEU A 198 -4.98 8.27 11.03
N ALA A 199 -5.80 8.98 11.79
CA ALA A 199 -6.60 8.42 12.86
C ALA A 199 -8.04 8.96 12.80
N GLY A 200 -8.95 8.28 13.50
CA GLY A 200 -10.34 8.71 13.63
C GLY A 200 -11.05 8.92 12.28
N GLU A 201 -11.71 10.06 12.12
CA GLU A 201 -12.51 10.38 10.94
C GLU A 201 -11.67 10.51 9.66
N LEU A 202 -10.44 11.03 9.75
CA LEU A 202 -9.56 11.17 8.59
C LEU A 202 -9.22 9.81 7.97
N LEU A 203 -8.92 8.82 8.80
CA LEU A 203 -8.67 7.46 8.33
C LEU A 203 -9.92 6.86 7.67
N ILE A 204 -11.09 7.04 8.27
CA ILE A 204 -12.36 6.53 7.74
C ILE A 204 -12.68 7.18 6.39
N ASN A 205 -12.52 8.50 6.27
CA ASN A 205 -12.75 9.25 5.03
C ASN A 205 -11.80 8.77 3.93
N PHE A 206 -10.52 8.58 4.25
CA PHE A 206 -9.55 8.05 3.31
C PHE A 206 -9.90 6.62 2.84
N ILE A 207 -10.24 5.72 3.78
CA ILE A 207 -10.68 4.35 3.45
C ILE A 207 -11.89 4.38 2.51
N ASN A 208 -12.86 5.25 2.75
CA ASN A 208 -14.03 5.40 1.88
C ASN A 208 -13.66 5.87 0.46
N GLN A 209 -12.62 6.70 0.30
CA GLN A 209 -12.11 7.09 -1.01
C GLN A 209 -11.43 5.92 -1.72
N ILE A 210 -10.60 5.15 -1.03
CA ILE A 210 -9.97 3.92 -1.54
C ILE A 210 -11.03 2.93 -2.06
N LYS A 211 -12.09 2.69 -1.29
CA LYS A 211 -13.18 1.79 -1.69
C LYS A 211 -13.86 2.21 -3.00
N LYS A 212 -13.99 3.51 -3.25
CA LYS A 212 -14.58 4.03 -4.49
C LYS A 212 -13.65 3.81 -5.69
N LEU A 213 -12.34 3.93 -5.50
CA LEU A 213 -11.35 3.79 -6.57
C LEU A 213 -11.20 2.35 -7.07
N CYS A 214 -11.35 1.34 -6.20
CA CYS A 214 -11.28 -0.06 -6.62
C CYS A 214 -12.33 -0.49 -7.64
N LYS A 215 -13.43 0.26 -7.78
CA LYS A 215 -14.43 0.00 -8.82
C LYS A 215 -13.94 0.33 -10.23
N ASN A 216 -12.80 1.02 -10.36
CA ASN A 216 -12.30 1.59 -11.61
C ASN A 216 -11.03 0.89 -12.14
N ASN A 217 -10.95 -0.45 -12.08
CA ASN A 217 -9.81 -1.25 -12.58
C ASN A 217 -8.44 -1.05 -11.89
N VAL A 218 -8.39 -0.33 -10.77
CA VAL A 218 -7.16 -0.12 -9.99
C VAL A 218 -7.01 -1.24 -8.95
N LYS A 219 -5.81 -1.82 -8.86
CA LYS A 219 -5.46 -2.75 -7.78
C LYS A 219 -4.75 -2.00 -6.66
N ILE A 220 -5.16 -2.21 -5.42
CA ILE A 220 -4.67 -1.45 -4.27
C ILE A 220 -4.08 -2.39 -3.23
N ILE A 221 -2.87 -2.09 -2.75
CA ILE A 221 -2.21 -2.80 -1.65
C ILE A 221 -1.87 -1.79 -0.56
N ILE A 222 -2.37 -2.04 0.65
CA ILE A 222 -2.22 -1.15 1.81
C ILE A 222 -1.60 -1.93 2.95
N THR A 223 -0.65 -1.33 3.67
CA THR A 223 -0.13 -1.87 4.92
C THR A 223 -0.59 -1.04 6.12
N GLY A 224 -0.70 -1.67 7.28
CA GLY A 224 -0.97 -0.98 8.55
C GLY A 224 -0.79 -1.84 9.79
N ILE A 225 -1.11 -1.29 10.96
CA ILE A 225 -1.01 -1.96 12.28
C ILE A 225 -2.28 -1.83 13.13
N SER A 226 -3.30 -1.13 12.66
CA SER A 226 -4.48 -0.80 13.44
C SER A 226 -5.61 -1.80 13.22
N PRO A 227 -6.19 -2.38 14.29
CA PRO A 227 -7.35 -3.26 14.21
C PRO A 227 -8.55 -2.62 13.50
N ILE A 228 -8.62 -1.29 13.47
CA ILE A 228 -9.71 -0.58 12.80
C ILE A 228 -9.69 -0.80 11.28
N LEU A 229 -8.49 -0.99 10.69
CA LEU A 229 -8.34 -1.30 9.28
C LEU A 229 -9.01 -2.63 8.95
N PHE A 230 -8.80 -3.65 9.79
CA PHE A 230 -9.46 -4.94 9.63
C PHE A 230 -10.98 -4.79 9.57
N LYS A 231 -11.57 -4.09 10.56
CA LYS A 231 -13.02 -3.86 10.60
C LYS A 231 -13.55 -3.19 9.33
N TYR A 232 -12.88 -2.16 8.82
CA TYR A 232 -13.37 -1.41 7.66
C TYR A 232 -13.11 -2.12 6.31
N PHE A 233 -12.11 -2.99 6.24
CA PHE A 233 -11.78 -3.76 5.03
C PHE A 233 -12.32 -5.19 5.04
N PHE A 234 -12.93 -5.63 6.14
CA PHE A 234 -13.57 -6.93 6.24
C PHE A 234 -14.65 -7.12 5.16
N GLY A 235 -14.62 -8.27 4.48
CA GLY A 235 -15.56 -8.61 3.40
C GLY A 235 -15.32 -7.93 2.05
N ILE A 236 -14.42 -6.93 1.98
CA ILE A 236 -14.12 -6.20 0.74
C ILE A 236 -12.67 -6.30 0.27
N ALA A 237 -11.75 -6.59 1.19
CA ALA A 237 -10.34 -6.78 0.88
C ALA A 237 -9.92 -8.21 1.21
N LYS A 238 -8.89 -8.67 0.50
CA LYS A 238 -8.12 -9.79 0.99
C LYS A 238 -7.16 -9.30 2.07
N ILE A 239 -7.23 -9.89 3.26
CA ILE A 239 -6.43 -9.45 4.40
C ILE A 239 -5.36 -10.49 4.70
N TYR A 240 -4.10 -10.09 4.63
CA TYR A 240 -2.94 -10.88 5.03
C TYR A 240 -2.38 -10.33 6.34
N LYS A 241 -1.79 -11.22 7.13
CA LYS A 241 -0.92 -10.88 8.23
C LYS A 241 0.52 -11.17 7.83
N ILE A 242 1.46 -10.34 8.26
CA ILE A 242 2.88 -10.63 8.21
C ILE A 242 3.47 -10.72 9.62
N LYS A 243 4.12 -11.84 9.91
CA LYS A 243 4.89 -12.09 11.14
C LYS A 243 6.22 -12.73 10.75
N ASN A 244 7.33 -12.18 11.22
CA ASN A 244 8.68 -12.70 10.92
C ASN A 244 8.92 -12.98 9.43
N PHE A 245 8.54 -12.04 8.55
CA PHE A 245 8.64 -12.18 7.09
C PHE A 245 7.83 -13.33 6.47
N LYS A 246 6.88 -13.91 7.22
CA LYS A 246 5.94 -14.91 6.72
C LYS A 246 4.55 -14.33 6.60
N LEU A 247 3.89 -14.61 5.48
CA LEU A 247 2.51 -14.20 5.23
C LEU A 247 1.55 -15.31 5.64
N SER A 248 0.51 -14.95 6.38
CA SER A 248 -0.62 -15.82 6.72
C SER A 248 -1.93 -15.13 6.34
N CYS A 249 -2.94 -15.92 6.00
CA CYS A 249 -4.24 -15.42 5.60
C CYS A 249 -5.33 -16.45 5.93
N ILE A 250 -6.45 -15.97 6.45
CA ILE A 250 -7.67 -16.77 6.53
C ILE A 250 -8.41 -16.60 5.20
N HIS A 251 -8.54 -17.69 4.43
CA HIS A 251 -9.16 -17.63 3.11
C HIS A 251 -10.68 -17.49 3.17
N ASP A 252 -11.27 -18.29 4.05
CA ASP A 252 -12.64 -18.21 4.49
C ASP A 252 -12.68 -18.54 5.97
N PHE A 253 -13.73 -18.10 6.66
CA PHE A 253 -13.93 -18.40 8.07
C PHE A 253 -14.63 -19.74 8.29
N LYS A 254 -15.00 -20.51 7.24
CA LYS A 254 -15.78 -21.74 7.40
C LYS A 254 -14.99 -22.78 8.18
N SER A 255 -13.72 -23.00 7.83
CA SER A 255 -12.86 -23.94 8.57
C SER A 255 -12.63 -23.53 10.03
N VAL A 256 -12.41 -22.23 10.26
CA VAL A 256 -12.27 -21.64 11.61
C VAL A 256 -13.52 -21.88 12.45
N ILE A 257 -14.68 -21.62 11.87
CA ILE A 257 -15.98 -21.77 12.53
C ILE A 257 -16.25 -23.25 12.85
N ILE A 258 -16.02 -24.15 11.89
CA ILE A 258 -16.16 -25.60 12.11
C ILE A 258 -15.28 -26.06 13.26
N ASN A 259 -13.99 -25.69 13.27
CA ASN A 259 -13.09 -26.05 14.37
C ASN A 259 -13.56 -25.48 15.72
N THR A 260 -14.07 -24.24 15.72
CA THR A 260 -14.62 -23.59 16.92
C THR A 260 -15.80 -24.39 17.48
N ILE A 261 -16.77 -24.77 16.64
CA ILE A 261 -17.94 -25.56 17.06
C ILE A 261 -17.49 -26.89 17.67
N LEU A 262 -16.61 -27.63 17.00
CA LEU A 262 -16.10 -28.92 17.47
C LEU A 262 -15.39 -28.78 18.83
N GLN A 263 -14.55 -27.76 19.01
CA GLN A 263 -13.85 -27.53 20.29
C GLN A 263 -14.83 -27.16 21.42
N VAL A 264 -15.83 -26.33 21.14
CA VAL A 264 -16.88 -26.01 22.11
C VAL A 264 -17.60 -27.28 22.57
N GLU A 265 -18.04 -28.13 21.64
CA GLU A 265 -18.75 -29.38 21.94
C GLU A 265 -17.87 -30.38 22.69
N HIS A 266 -16.64 -30.60 22.24
CA HIS A 266 -15.68 -31.49 22.91
C HIS A 266 -15.40 -31.06 24.35
N SER A 267 -15.34 -29.74 24.60
CA SER A 267 -15.09 -29.16 25.92
C SER A 267 -16.21 -29.39 26.96
N LYS A 268 -17.37 -29.92 26.56
CA LYS A 268 -18.49 -30.21 27.47
C LYS A 268 -18.24 -31.42 28.36
N LYS A 269 -17.05 -32.06 28.28
CA LYS A 269 -16.58 -33.17 29.13
C LYS A 269 -17.44 -34.45 29.07
N THR A 270 -18.26 -34.59 28.04
CA THR A 270 -19.11 -35.77 27.82
C THR A 270 -18.45 -36.85 26.98
N PHE A 271 -17.28 -36.57 26.39
CA PHE A 271 -16.61 -37.46 25.44
C PHE A 271 -15.28 -37.95 26.00
N ASN A 272 -15.08 -39.27 26.04
CA ASN A 272 -13.84 -39.91 26.49
C ASN A 272 -12.95 -40.29 25.29
N MET A 273 -12.73 -39.34 24.38
CA MET A 273 -11.89 -39.54 23.20
C MET A 273 -11.04 -38.29 22.88
N PRO A 274 -9.89 -38.45 22.22
CA PRO A 274 -9.08 -37.32 21.73
C PRO A 274 -9.86 -36.41 20.79
N PHE A 275 -9.46 -35.13 20.73
CA PHE A 275 -10.13 -34.13 19.88
C PHE A 275 -10.14 -34.53 18.41
N ASP A 276 -9.01 -35.02 17.88
CA ASP A 276 -8.90 -35.35 16.45
C ASP A 276 -9.90 -36.46 16.05
N SER A 277 -10.00 -37.53 16.85
CA SER A 277 -10.98 -38.60 16.63
C SER A 277 -12.42 -38.12 16.77
N PHE A 278 -12.68 -37.19 17.70
CA PHE A 278 -13.99 -36.57 17.83
C PHE A 278 -14.33 -35.70 16.60
N ALA A 279 -13.38 -34.88 16.14
CA ALA A 279 -13.55 -34.00 15.00
C ALA A 279 -13.86 -34.79 13.73
N GLU A 280 -13.10 -35.84 13.43
CA GLU A 280 -13.32 -36.71 12.26
C GLU A 280 -14.73 -37.31 12.24
N GLN A 281 -15.27 -37.72 13.39
CA GLN A 281 -16.60 -38.35 13.47
C GLN A 281 -17.76 -37.35 13.39
N ASN A 282 -17.53 -36.09 13.72
CA ASN A 282 -18.62 -35.12 13.93
C ASN A 282 -18.57 -33.93 12.95
N MET A 283 -17.52 -33.77 12.13
CA MET A 283 -17.40 -32.65 11.20
C MET A 283 -18.56 -32.56 10.20
N GLU A 284 -19.05 -33.72 9.72
CA GLU A 284 -20.17 -33.79 8.77
C GLU A 284 -21.54 -33.45 9.39
N LEU A 285 -21.64 -33.43 10.71
CA LEU A 285 -22.87 -33.05 11.42
C LEU A 285 -23.10 -31.54 11.48
N ILE A 286 -22.07 -30.74 11.17
CA ILE A 286 -22.12 -29.29 11.24
C ILE A 286 -22.84 -28.76 10.00
N THR A 287 -23.95 -28.07 10.21
CA THR A 287 -24.78 -27.53 9.13
C THR A 287 -24.32 -26.13 8.72
N ASP A 288 -24.75 -25.68 7.53
CA ASP A 288 -24.49 -24.31 7.09
C ASP A 288 -25.23 -23.26 7.97
N ASP A 289 -26.34 -23.63 8.63
CA ASP A 289 -27.04 -22.78 9.58
C ASP A 289 -26.21 -22.57 10.86
N ASP A 290 -25.53 -23.61 11.35
CA ASP A 290 -24.59 -23.49 12.47
C ASP A 290 -23.42 -22.56 12.12
N ILE A 291 -22.87 -22.73 10.91
CA ILE A 291 -21.78 -21.89 10.41
C ILE A 291 -22.22 -20.43 10.32
N LYS A 292 -23.40 -20.19 9.76
CA LYS A 292 -23.99 -18.85 9.64
C LYS A 292 -24.23 -18.23 11.01
N TYR A 293 -24.76 -19.01 11.97
CA TYR A 293 -24.98 -18.53 13.33
C TYR A 293 -23.68 -18.02 13.97
N ILE A 294 -22.58 -18.78 13.88
CA ILE A 294 -21.28 -18.35 14.43
C ILE A 294 -20.74 -17.14 13.66
N TYR A 295 -20.87 -17.12 12.33
CA TYR A 295 -20.42 -16.00 11.52
C TYR A 295 -21.13 -14.69 11.94
N ASP A 296 -22.46 -14.70 11.97
CA ASP A 296 -23.27 -13.52 12.24
C ASP A 296 -23.11 -13.05 13.70
N ASN A 297 -23.03 -13.96 14.67
CA ASN A 297 -23.02 -13.61 16.10
C ASN A 297 -21.62 -13.41 16.69
N TYR A 298 -20.60 -14.09 16.15
CA TYR A 298 -19.25 -14.06 16.73
C TYR A 298 -18.22 -13.39 15.83
N ILE A 299 -18.21 -13.66 14.51
CA ILE A 299 -17.24 -13.01 13.61
C ILE A 299 -17.60 -11.54 13.40
N TYR A 300 -18.83 -11.27 12.94
CA TYR A 300 -19.24 -9.92 12.54
C TYR A 300 -19.27 -8.93 13.71
N TYR A 301 -19.62 -9.38 14.91
CA TYR A 301 -19.63 -8.51 16.10
C TYR A 301 -18.24 -8.31 16.73
N ASN A 302 -17.28 -9.21 16.50
CA ASN A 302 -15.95 -9.14 17.10
C ASN A 302 -14.84 -8.76 16.11
N LEU A 303 -15.16 -8.06 15.02
CA LEU A 303 -14.17 -7.66 14.00
C LEU A 303 -12.98 -6.88 14.57
N ILE A 304 -13.17 -6.06 15.61
CA ILE A 304 -12.05 -5.35 16.24
C ILE A 304 -11.11 -6.34 16.95
N ASN A 305 -11.64 -7.27 17.74
CA ASN A 305 -10.83 -8.29 18.42
C ASN A 305 -10.09 -9.18 17.42
N ILE A 306 -10.76 -9.59 16.35
CA ILE A 306 -10.11 -10.33 15.25
C ILE A 306 -9.02 -9.46 14.59
N GLY A 307 -9.30 -8.18 14.39
CA GLY A 307 -8.31 -7.21 13.91
C GLY A 307 -7.07 -7.11 14.80
N ILE A 308 -7.24 -7.19 16.13
CA ILE A 308 -6.11 -7.24 17.07
C ILE A 308 -5.26 -8.48 16.79
N LEU A 309 -5.84 -9.66 16.56
CA LEU A 309 -5.08 -10.87 16.20
C LEU A 309 -4.29 -10.70 14.89
N TYR A 310 -4.86 -10.03 13.89
CA TYR A 310 -4.12 -9.70 12.67
C TYR A 310 -2.93 -8.76 12.93
N CYS A 311 -3.07 -7.83 13.86
CA CYS A 311 -2.04 -6.85 14.16
C CYS A 311 -0.96 -7.36 15.13
N SER A 312 -1.30 -8.24 16.07
CA SER A 312 -0.41 -8.60 17.19
C SER A 312 0.43 -9.87 16.96
N ASN A 313 1.68 -9.89 17.40
CA ASN A 313 2.50 -11.12 17.32
C ASN A 313 2.18 -12.11 18.44
N ASN A 314 1.81 -11.58 19.60
CA ASN A 314 1.45 -12.32 20.79
C ASN A 314 0.26 -11.65 21.47
N ILE A 315 -0.51 -12.43 22.22
CA ILE A 315 -1.70 -11.92 22.89
C ILE A 315 -2.07 -12.74 24.12
N LYS A 316 -2.69 -12.09 25.11
CA LYS A 316 -3.36 -12.76 26.23
C LYS A 316 -4.86 -12.83 25.99
N LEU A 317 -5.46 -14.01 26.19
CA LEU A 317 -6.91 -14.16 26.20
C LEU A 317 -7.41 -14.16 27.65
N LYS A 318 -8.30 -13.23 28.00
CA LYS A 318 -8.85 -13.08 29.36
C LYS A 318 -10.37 -13.13 29.34
N ASN A 319 -10.97 -13.59 30.45
CA ASN A 319 -12.42 -13.61 30.64
C ASN A 319 -12.96 -12.39 31.42
N SER A 320 -12.08 -11.48 31.86
CA SER A 320 -12.45 -10.25 32.56
C SER A 320 -11.42 -9.15 32.33
N TYR A 321 -11.87 -7.89 32.47
CA TYR A 321 -10.98 -6.73 32.47
C TYR A 321 -10.07 -6.76 33.69
N ASP A 322 -8.81 -6.39 33.50
CA ASP A 322 -7.80 -6.32 34.56
C ASP A 322 -7.01 -5.02 34.39
N SER A 323 -7.20 -4.08 35.32
CA SER A 323 -6.61 -2.73 35.26
C SER A 323 -5.08 -2.73 35.38
N ASN A 324 -4.47 -3.86 35.77
CA ASN A 324 -3.04 -3.96 36.03
C ASN A 324 -2.24 -4.56 34.86
N VAL A 325 -2.87 -4.82 33.70
CA VAL A 325 -2.19 -5.39 32.53
C VAL A 325 -1.82 -4.32 31.51
N ILE A 326 -0.53 -4.26 31.21
CA ILE A 326 0.09 -3.39 30.20
C ILE A 326 0.18 -4.12 28.84
N ASP A 327 0.02 -5.45 28.83
CA ASP A 327 0.16 -6.28 27.61
C ASP A 327 -1.07 -6.20 26.69
N ASN A 328 -0.89 -6.51 25.41
CA ASN A 328 -2.00 -6.70 24.46
C ASN A 328 -2.87 -7.89 24.91
N TYR A 329 -4.17 -7.66 25.14
CA TYR A 329 -5.13 -8.71 25.48
C TYR A 329 -6.45 -8.57 24.72
N ILE A 330 -7.14 -9.70 24.54
CA ILE A 330 -8.55 -9.75 24.12
C ILE A 330 -9.37 -10.31 25.28
N ILE A 331 -10.50 -9.65 25.55
CA ILE A 331 -11.50 -10.18 26.47
C ILE A 331 -12.47 -11.06 25.66
N TYR A 332 -12.57 -12.33 26.03
CA TYR A 332 -13.59 -13.23 25.53
C TYR A 332 -14.74 -13.37 26.54
N LYS A 333 -15.96 -13.47 26.06
CA LYS A 333 -17.18 -13.53 26.89
C LYS A 333 -17.60 -14.95 27.23
N ASP A 334 -17.33 -15.89 26.33
CA ASP A 334 -17.74 -17.28 26.45
C ASP A 334 -16.71 -18.23 25.82
N LYS A 335 -16.97 -19.53 25.92
CA LYS A 335 -16.10 -20.57 25.33
C LYS A 335 -16.03 -20.47 23.81
N THR A 336 -17.09 -20.01 23.15
CA THR A 336 -17.11 -19.88 21.69
C THR A 336 -16.12 -18.82 21.24
N GLU A 337 -16.14 -17.63 21.85
CA GLU A 337 -15.14 -16.58 21.59
C GLU A 337 -13.72 -17.06 21.91
N TYR A 338 -13.53 -17.77 23.02
CA TYR A 338 -12.23 -18.32 23.38
C TYR A 338 -11.69 -19.26 22.28
N TYR A 339 -12.43 -20.28 21.89
CA TYR A 339 -11.98 -21.24 20.87
C TYR A 339 -11.88 -20.62 19.48
N LEU A 340 -12.73 -19.63 19.18
CA LEU A 340 -12.64 -18.85 17.96
C LEU A 340 -11.31 -18.08 17.88
N TYR A 341 -10.96 -17.33 18.92
CA TYR A 341 -9.71 -16.56 18.93
C TYR A 341 -8.48 -17.47 18.93
N ASN A 342 -8.52 -18.64 19.58
CA ASN A 342 -7.46 -19.64 19.46
C ASN A 342 -7.31 -20.13 18.01
N SER A 343 -8.41 -20.57 17.39
CA SER A 343 -8.39 -21.07 16.00
C SER A 343 -7.85 -20.03 15.01
N ILE A 344 -8.25 -18.76 15.18
CA ILE A 344 -7.73 -17.64 14.37
C ILE A 344 -6.24 -17.42 14.64
N SER A 345 -5.83 -17.44 15.91
CA SER A 345 -4.44 -17.25 16.32
C SER A 345 -3.53 -18.32 15.74
N ASP A 346 -3.95 -19.59 15.75
CA ASP A 346 -3.18 -20.71 15.20
C ASP A 346 -2.89 -20.53 13.70
N ILE A 347 -3.91 -20.18 12.91
CA ILE A 347 -3.75 -19.95 11.46
C ILE A 347 -2.87 -18.73 11.19
N LEU A 348 -3.02 -17.68 11.99
CA LEU A 348 -2.26 -16.45 11.84
C LEU A 348 -0.84 -16.55 12.43
N GLY A 349 -0.54 -17.62 13.18
CA GLY A 349 0.70 -17.81 13.92
C GLY A 349 0.87 -16.81 15.07
N VAL A 350 -0.21 -16.39 15.73
CA VAL A 350 -0.18 -15.50 16.90
C VAL A 350 0.05 -16.32 18.16
N ASP A 351 1.03 -15.93 18.98
CA ASP A 351 1.36 -16.68 20.19
C ASP A 351 0.41 -16.30 21.32
N ILE A 352 -0.40 -17.24 21.81
CA ILE A 352 -1.25 -17.02 22.98
C ILE A 352 -0.44 -17.22 24.25
N ILE A 353 -0.20 -16.11 24.97
CA ILE A 353 0.52 -16.10 26.24
C ILE A 353 -0.47 -16.48 27.35
N LYS A 354 -0.09 -17.45 28.18
CA LYS A 354 -0.88 -17.91 29.34
C LYS A 354 -0.77 -16.98 30.53
#